data_AF-A0A9E2JGK6-F1
#
_entry.id   AF-A0A9E2JGK6-F1
#
_cell.length_a   1.000
_cell.length_b   1.000
_cell.length_c   1.000
_cell.angle_alpha   90.00
_cell.angle_beta   90.00
_cell.angle_gamma   90.00
#
_symmetry.space_group_name_H-M   'P 1'
#
loop_
_entity.id
_entity.type
_entity.pdbx_description
1 polymer ?
#
loop_
_entity_poly.entity_id
_entity_poly.type
_entity_poly.pdbx_seq_one_letter_code
_entity_poly.pdbx_strand_id
1 'polypeptide(L)' 'MGRQALEGLDGVFEVTSGWRDGREINTATYDPERIKVEDMVGALEAAGTFIGVAE' A
#
# COMPACT_ATOMS: atom_id res chain seq x y z
N MET A 1 -6.79 7.22 1.58
CA MET A 1 -7.40 6.15 2.44
C MET A 1 -6.57 4.88 2.38
N GLY A 2 -6.10 4.46 1.19
CA GLY A 2 -5.27 3.27 1.06
C GLY A 2 -3.96 3.33 1.86
N ARG A 3 -3.40 4.53 2.08
CA ARG A 3 -2.28 4.74 2.99
C ARG A 3 -2.49 4.11 4.38
N GLN A 4 -3.65 4.34 5.02
CA GLN A 4 -3.94 3.80 6.35
C GLN A 4 -4.07 2.28 6.37
N ALA A 5 -4.44 1.66 5.24
CA ALA A 5 -4.49 0.21 5.13
C ALA A 5 -3.08 -0.42 5.09
N LEU A 6 -2.07 0.35 4.67
CA LEU A 6 -0.67 -0.06 4.63
C LEU A 6 0.09 0.36 5.89
N GLU A 7 -0.19 1.55 6.42
CA GLU A 7 0.39 2.03 7.67
C GLU A 7 -0.11 1.19 8.85
N GLY A 8 0.78 0.37 9.40
CA GLY A 8 0.47 -0.51 10.53
C GLY A 8 0.50 -2.00 10.19
N LEU A 9 0.71 -2.36 8.92
CA LEU A 9 1.08 -3.72 8.57
C LEU A 9 2.48 -4.04 9.11
N ASP A 10 2.65 -5.19 9.75
CA ASP A 10 3.96 -5.64 10.21
C ASP A 10 4.88 -5.82 8.98
N GLY A 11 6.07 -5.21 9.04
CA GLY A 11 7.00 -5.15 7.91
C GLY A 11 6.86 -3.92 7.00
N VAL A 12 5.85 -3.06 7.15
CA VAL A 12 5.79 -1.76 6.46
C VAL A 12 6.43 -0.69 7.33
N PHE A 13 7.46 -0.02 6.81
CA PHE A 13 8.21 1.00 7.54
C PHE A 13 7.69 2.41 7.30
N GLU A 14 7.37 2.72 6.05
CA GLU A 14 6.93 4.05 5.65
C GLU A 14 5.95 3.93 4.49
N VAL A 15 4.90 4.75 4.51
CA VAL A 15 3.98 4.91 3.39
C VAL A 15 3.87 6.39 3.07
N THR A 16 4.26 6.75 1.85
CA THR A 16 4.03 8.09 1.32
C THR A 16 2.86 8.03 0.33
N SER A 17 2.05 9.08 0.31
CA SER A 17 0.93 9.19 -0.61
C SER A 17 1.08 10.43 -1.48
N GLY A 18 0.84 10.25 -2.77
CA GLY A 18 0.84 11.31 -3.77
C GLY A 18 -0.39 11.21 -4.65
N TRP A 19 -0.72 12.32 -5.32
CA TRP A 19 -1.79 12.34 -6.32
C TRP A 19 -1.19 12.46 -7.71
N ARG A 20 -1.58 11.57 -8.61
CA ARG A 20 -1.18 11.61 -10.02
C ARG A 20 -2.40 11.32 -10.88
N ASP A 21 -2.73 12.24 -11.80
CA ASP A 21 -3.85 12.13 -12.72
C ASP A 21 -5.20 11.81 -12.03
N GLY A 22 -5.44 12.43 -10.86
CA GLY A 22 -6.66 12.23 -10.06
C GLY A 22 -6.72 10.91 -9.29
N ARG A 23 -5.63 10.12 -9.26
CA ARG A 23 -5.51 8.87 -8.50
C ARG A 23 -4.54 9.04 -7.33
N GLU A 24 -4.90 8.49 -6.17
CA GLU A 24 -3.99 8.36 -5.02
C GLU A 24 -3.01 7.21 -5.32
N ILE A 25 -1.72 7.52 -5.32
CA ILE A 25 -0.63 6.54 -5.43
C ILE A 25 0.03 6.45 -4.06
N ASN A 26 0.02 5.25 -3.48
CA ASN A 26 0.70 4.97 -2.22
C ASN A 26 2.02 4.26 -2.54
N THR A 27 3.13 4.84 -2.08
CA THR A 27 4.46 4.24 -2.17
C THR A 27 4.85 3.74 -0.79
N ALA A 28 5.00 2.43 -0.64
CA ALA A 28 5.36 1.79 0.62
C ALA A 28 6.81 1.30 0.60
N THR A 29 7.55 1.62 1.65
CA THR A 29 8.85 1.03 1.96
C THR A 29 8.61 -0.10 2.96
N TYR A 30 9.04 -1.32 2.63
CA TYR A 30 8.72 -2.52 3.41
C TYR A 30 9.87 -3.53 3.44
N ASP A 31 9.83 -4.42 4.42
CA ASP A 31 10.73 -5.56 4.58
C ASP A 31 10.15 -6.81 3.87
N PRO A 32 10.76 -7.27 2.76
CA PRO A 32 10.27 -8.42 2.01
C PRO A 32 10.39 -9.74 2.79
N GLU A 33 11.15 -9.80 3.89
CA GLU A 33 11.20 -10.99 4.75
C GLU A 33 10.01 -11.06 5.71
N ARG A 34 9.34 -9.92 5.97
CA ARG A 34 8.21 -9.80 6.91
C ARG A 34 6.85 -9.70 6.24
N ILE A 35 6.77 -9.08 5.08
CA ILE A 35 5.51 -8.89 4.33
C ILE A 35 5.72 -9.04 2.83
N LYS A 36 4.74 -9.64 2.15
CA LYS A 36 4.73 -9.75 0.68
C LYS A 36 3.86 -8.68 0.05
N VAL A 37 4.13 -8.40 -1.23
CA VAL A 37 3.30 -7.49 -2.02
C VAL A 37 1.85 -7.95 -2.06
N GLU A 38 1.63 -9.27 -2.14
CA GLU A 38 0.30 -9.88 -2.15
C GLU A 38 -0.50 -9.57 -0.88
N ASP A 39 0.16 -9.57 0.29
CA ASP A 39 -0.47 -9.24 1.58
C ASP A 39 -0.89 -7.76 1.62
N MET A 40 -0.04 -6.87 1.12
CA MET A 40 -0.33 -5.43 1.01
C MET A 40 -1.48 -5.16 0.03
N VAL A 41 -1.53 -5.88 -1.10
CA VAL A 41 -2.66 -5.82 -2.04
C VAL A 41 -3.94 -6.29 -1.36
N GLY A 42 -3.91 -7.41 -0.64
CA GLY A 42 -5.06 -7.92 0.09
C GLY A 42 -5.59 -6.91 1.13
N ALA A 43 -4.70 -6.21 1.84
CA ALA A 43 -5.09 -5.14 2.76
C ALA A 43 -5.78 -3.96 2.05
N LEU A 44 -5.26 -3.54 0.89
CA LEU A 44 -5.85 -2.47 0.09
C LEU A 44 -7.20 -2.87 -0.54
N GLU A 45 -7.35 -4.13 -0.94
CA GLU A 45 -8.60 -4.70 -1.45
C GLU A 45 -9.66 -4.78 -0.35
N ALA A 46 -9.28 -5.25 0.85
CA ALA A 46 -10.16 -5.28 2.01
C ALA A 46 -10.63 -3.87 2.42
N ALA A 47 -9.77 -2.86 2.22
CA ALA A 47 -10.12 -1.45 2.41
C ALA A 47 -10.94 -0.86 1.24
N GLY A 48 -11.12 -1.58 0.14
CA GLY A 48 -11.84 -1.11 -1.06
C GLY A 48 -11.11 0.01 -1.81
N THR A 49 -9.78 0.10 -1.67
CA THR A 49 -8.95 1.19 -2.22
C THR A 49 -7.95 0.72 -3.27
N PHE A 50 -7.81 -0.60 -3.48
CA PHE A 50 -6.91 -1.15 -4.47
C PHE A 50 -7.41 -0.89 -5.89
N ILE A 51 -6.54 -0.32 -6.73
CA ILE A 51 -6.79 -0.06 -8.15
C ILE A 51 -5.77 -0.80 -9.04
N GLY A 52 -4.58 -1.08 -8.51
CA GLY A 52 -3.50 -1.77 -9.20
C GLY A 52 -2.15 -1.47 -8.56
N VAL A 53 -1.12 -2.23 -8.96
CA VAL A 53 0.27 -1.96 -8.61
C VAL A 53 0.91 -1.18 -9.76
N ALA A 54 1.64 -0.11 -9.44
CA ALA A 54 2.43 0.61 -10.44
C ALA A 54 3.75 -0.13 -10.68
N GLU A 55 4.06 -0.45 -11.93
CA GLU A 55 5.35 -1.01 -12.38
C GLU A 55 6.44 0.07 -12.52
#